data_AF-A0A2I9CZ35-F1
#
_entry.id   AF-A0A2I9CZ35-F1
#
_cell.length_a   1.000
_cell.length_b   1.000
_cell.length_c   1.000
_cell.angle_alpha   90.00
_cell.angle_beta   90.00
_cell.angle_gamma   90.00
#
_symmetry.space_group_name_H-M   'P 1'
#
loop_
_entity.id
_entity.type
_entity.pdbx_description
1 polymer ?
#
loop_
_entity_poly.entity_id
_entity_poly.type
_entity_poly.pdbx_seq_one_letter_code
_entity_poly.pdbx_strand_id
1 'polypeptide(L)'
;MGELLRRRGQAKFETLEAELFIAPRAFGEATYELERRLEPLARRAGFSDAQKRAWLLTALNLLRRRVTVIPEETFAPFEPQARLRVPQDPDDWPTVALALALSADVWTEDGDFFGCGLAVWRTDVLYTHLDDLGASSS
;
A
#
# COMPACT_ATOMS: atom_id res chain seq x y z
N MET A 1 -1.21 -3.40 -3.38
CA MET A 1 -0.65 -4.76 -3.63
C MET A 1 -0.76 -5.25 -5.06
N GLY A 2 -1.95 -5.24 -5.68
CA GLY A 2 -2.13 -5.76 -7.05
C GLY A 2 -1.25 -5.07 -8.12
N GLU A 3 -0.98 -3.78 -7.95
CA GLU A 3 -0.15 -2.98 -8.85
C GLU A 3 1.28 -3.49 -8.96
N LEU A 4 1.89 -3.88 -7.84
CA LEU A 4 3.27 -4.39 -7.78
C LEU A 4 3.45 -5.73 -8.49
N LEU A 5 2.37 -6.44 -8.83
CA LEU A 5 2.41 -7.73 -9.52
C LEU A 5 2.19 -7.60 -11.03
N ARG A 6 1.95 -6.39 -11.56
CA ARG A 6 1.71 -6.13 -12.98
C ARG A 6 2.71 -5.11 -13.50
N ARG A 7 3.22 -5.26 -14.73
CA ARG A 7 4.19 -4.28 -15.30
C ARG A 7 3.65 -2.85 -15.31
N ARG A 8 2.40 -2.67 -15.76
CA ARG A 8 1.74 -1.36 -15.79
C ARG A 8 1.61 -0.75 -14.39
N GLY A 9 1.27 -1.57 -13.40
CA GLY A 9 1.13 -1.12 -12.02
C GLY A 9 2.47 -0.77 -11.37
N GLN A 10 3.52 -1.54 -11.64
CA GLN A 10 4.88 -1.20 -11.21
C GLN A 10 5.34 0.14 -11.79
N ALA A 11 5.08 0.40 -13.08
CA ALA A 11 5.43 1.68 -13.70
C ALA A 11 4.69 2.84 -13.05
N LYS A 12 3.37 2.73 -12.84
CA LYS A 12 2.58 3.77 -12.16
C LYS A 12 3.03 3.98 -10.71
N PHE A 13 3.34 2.91 -9.98
CA PHE A 13 3.81 2.98 -8.61
C PHE A 13 5.18 3.65 -8.49
N GLU A 14 6.09 3.38 -9.43
CA GLU A 14 7.42 4.00 -9.49
C GLU A 14 7.32 5.52 -9.69
N THR A 15 6.48 5.97 -10.62
CA THR A 15 6.34 7.39 -10.96
C THR A 15 5.26 8.11 -10.17
N LEU A 16 4.69 7.47 -9.15
CA LEU A 16 3.61 8.04 -8.35
C LEU A 16 4.11 9.29 -7.63
N GLU A 17 3.50 10.45 -7.87
CA GLU A 17 3.82 11.71 -7.22
C GLU A 17 3.16 11.80 -5.83
N ALA A 18 3.55 10.88 -4.94
CA ALA A 18 3.13 10.85 -3.55
C ALA A 18 4.26 10.32 -2.66
N GLU A 19 4.31 10.82 -1.43
CA GLU A 19 5.08 10.21 -0.35
C GLU A 19 4.27 9.05 0.23
N LEU A 20 4.90 7.87 0.33
CA LEU A 20 4.22 6.66 0.78
C LEU A 20 4.79 6.21 2.12
N PHE A 21 3.89 6.05 3.08
CA PHE A 21 4.20 5.59 4.43
C PHE A 21 3.46 4.31 4.74
N ILE A 22 4.04 3.47 5.58
CA ILE A 22 3.42 2.22 6.00
C ILE A 22 3.85 1.83 7.41
N ALA A 23 2.92 1.25 8.18
CA ALA A 23 3.22 0.67 9.48
C ALA A 23 4.06 -0.62 9.33
N PRO A 24 4.91 -0.99 10.30
CA PRO A 24 5.80 -2.16 10.17
C PRO A 24 5.02 -3.47 9.98
N ARG A 25 3.90 -3.63 10.69
CA ARG A 25 3.00 -4.79 10.56
C ARG A 25 2.43 -4.89 9.14
N ALA A 26 1.81 -3.81 8.66
CA ALA A 26 1.24 -3.74 7.31
C ALA A 26 2.30 -3.96 6.21
N PHE A 27 3.54 -3.52 6.43
CA PHE A 27 4.65 -3.82 5.53
C PHE A 27 4.99 -5.30 5.48
N GLY A 28 5.06 -5.96 6.65
CA GLY A 28 5.26 -7.41 6.74
C GLY A 28 4.17 -8.17 5.98
N GLU A 29 2.91 -7.85 6.24
CA GLU A 29 1.74 -8.44 5.57
C GLU A 29 1.78 -8.20 4.06
N ALA A 30 2.11 -6.98 3.62
CA ALA A 30 2.28 -6.67 2.22
C ALA A 30 3.36 -7.55 1.56
N THR A 31 4.54 -7.67 2.16
CA THR A 31 5.61 -8.51 1.59
C THR A 31 5.21 -9.98 1.49
N TYR A 32 4.54 -10.51 2.51
CA TYR A 32 4.02 -11.88 2.52
C TYR A 32 2.95 -12.09 1.43
N GLU A 33 2.01 -11.16 1.31
CA GLU A 33 0.94 -11.21 0.31
C GLU A 33 1.48 -11.12 -1.13
N LEU A 34 2.56 -10.37 -1.39
CA LEU A 34 3.20 -10.33 -2.72
C LEU A 34 3.69 -11.70 -3.15
N GLU A 35 4.41 -12.38 -2.25
CA GLU A 35 4.96 -13.71 -2.53
C GLU A 35 3.81 -14.70 -2.77
N ARG A 36 2.81 -14.70 -1.88
CA ARG A 36 1.65 -15.58 -1.96
C ARG A 36 0.85 -15.38 -3.26
N ARG A 37 0.63 -14.12 -3.67
CA ARG A 37 -0.16 -13.79 -4.87
C ARG A 37 0.62 -13.96 -6.17
N LEU A 38 1.95 -13.88 -6.14
CA LEU A 38 2.79 -14.15 -7.31
C LEU A 38 2.72 -15.62 -7.73
N GLU A 39 2.61 -16.53 -6.77
CA GLU A 39 2.57 -17.98 -7.02
C GLU A 39 1.52 -18.41 -8.08
N PRO A 40 0.22 -18.12 -7.93
CA PRO A 40 -0.76 -18.47 -8.95
C PRO A 40 -0.61 -17.70 -10.27
N LEU A 41 0.05 -16.54 -10.27
CA LEU A 41 0.34 -15.78 -11.50
C LEU A 41 1.50 -16.42 -12.28
N ALA A 42 2.59 -16.78 -11.59
CA ALA A 42 3.75 -17.45 -12.15
C ALA A 42 3.36 -18.79 -12.78
N ARG A 43 2.51 -19.58 -12.09
CA ARG A 43 1.98 -20.84 -12.62
C ARG A 43 1.19 -20.64 -13.92
N ARG A 44 0.29 -19.66 -13.97
CA ARG A 44 -0.49 -19.34 -15.18
C ARG A 44 0.37 -18.83 -16.34
N ALA A 45 1.45 -18.11 -16.02
CA ALA A 45 2.36 -17.55 -17.01
C ALA A 45 3.47 -18.53 -17.46
N GLY A 46 3.53 -19.74 -16.90
CA GLY A 46 4.57 -20.72 -17.21
C GLY A 46 5.98 -20.28 -16.78
N PHE A 47 6.08 -19.47 -15.72
CA PHE A 47 7.37 -18.97 -15.23
C PHE A 47 8.20 -20.10 -14.62
N SER A 48 9.48 -20.14 -14.97
CA SER A 48 10.50 -20.87 -14.21
C SER A 48 10.68 -20.27 -12.81
N ASP A 49 11.26 -21.05 -11.89
CA ASP A 49 11.61 -20.57 -10.54
C ASP A 49 12.51 -19.34 -10.57
N ALA A 50 13.44 -19.28 -11.54
CA ALA A 50 14.32 -18.12 -11.73
C ALA A 50 13.52 -16.87 -12.12
N GLN A 51 12.55 -17.00 -13.04
CA GLN A 51 11.68 -15.88 -13.45
C GLN A 51 10.77 -15.43 -12.30
N LYS A 52 10.19 -16.37 -11.55
CA LYS A 52 9.39 -16.06 -10.35
C LYS A 52 10.22 -15.28 -9.33
N ARG A 53 11.43 -15.75 -9.01
CA ARG A 53 12.34 -15.08 -8.07
C ARG A 53 12.72 -13.68 -8.56
N ALA A 54 13.10 -13.53 -9.82
CA ALA A 54 13.44 -12.23 -10.39
C ALA A 54 12.26 -11.25 -10.32
N TRP A 55 11.05 -11.71 -10.59
CA TRP A 55 9.84 -10.89 -10.49
C TRP A 55 9.55 -10.44 -9.06
N LEU A 56 9.62 -11.38 -8.10
CA LEU A 56 9.42 -11.06 -6.68
C LEU A 56 10.45 -10.04 -6.19
N LEU A 57 11.73 -10.24 -6.52
CA LEU A 57 12.79 -9.30 -6.15
C LEU A 57 12.55 -7.90 -6.74
N THR A 58 12.09 -7.82 -7.99
CA THR A 58 11.73 -6.54 -8.61
C THR A 58 10.61 -5.84 -7.84
N ALA A 59 9.53 -6.55 -7.52
CA ALA A 59 8.40 -6.00 -6.77
C ALA A 59 8.79 -5.57 -5.35
N LEU A 60 9.57 -6.38 -4.63
CA LEU A 60 10.03 -6.08 -3.27
C LEU A 60 11.00 -4.89 -3.24
N ASN A 61 11.91 -4.80 -4.21
CA ASN A 61 12.82 -3.66 -4.33
C ASN A 61 12.06 -2.38 -4.61
N LEU A 62 11.06 -2.43 -5.51
CA LEU A 62 10.20 -1.30 -5.78
C LEU A 62 9.46 -0.82 -4.51
N LEU A 63 8.83 -1.74 -3.79
CA LEU A 63 8.14 -1.45 -2.53
C LEU A 63 9.08 -0.80 -1.51
N ARG A 64 10.27 -1.39 -1.29
CA ARG A 64 11.27 -0.88 -0.33
C ARG A 64 11.83 0.49 -0.68
N ARG A 65 11.93 0.83 -1.96
CA ARG A 65 12.45 2.13 -2.40
C ARG A 65 11.42 3.25 -2.34
N ARG A 66 10.15 2.95 -2.61
CA ARG A 66 9.09 3.97 -2.69
C ARG A 66 8.36 4.18 -1.37
N VAL A 67 8.36 3.21 -0.47
CA VAL A 67 7.59 3.26 0.78
C VAL A 67 8.53 3.37 1.98
N THR A 68 8.30 4.38 2.80
CA THR A 68 8.99 4.57 4.08
C THR A 68 8.23 3.83 5.18
N VAL A 69 8.89 2.87 5.82
CA VAL A 69 8.35 2.19 7.01
C VAL A 69 8.52 3.10 8.22
N ILE A 70 7.43 3.46 8.87
CA ILE A 70 7.45 4.35 10.03
C ILE A 70 7.43 3.51 11.31
N PRO A 71 8.36 3.72 12.26
CA PRO A 71 8.39 2.98 13.52
C PRO A 71 7.11 3.20 14.35
N GLU A 72 6.65 2.15 15.02
CA GLU A 72 5.37 2.13 15.74
C GLU A 72 5.29 3.19 16.84
N GLU A 73 6.40 3.45 17.53
CA GLU A 73 6.50 4.50 18.55
C GLU A 73 6.10 5.90 18.04
N THR A 74 6.19 6.14 16.73
CA THR A 74 5.81 7.41 16.10
C THR A 74 4.29 7.63 16.13
N PHE A 75 3.51 6.56 16.04
CA PHE A 75 2.05 6.62 15.90
C PHE A 75 1.27 5.88 17.01
N ALA A 76 1.95 5.12 17.88
CA ALA A 76 1.36 4.45 19.03
C ALA A 76 0.47 5.36 19.92
N PRO A 77 0.80 6.66 20.14
CA PRO A 77 -0.08 7.56 20.90
C PRO A 77 -1.48 7.73 20.32
N PHE A 78 -1.67 7.46 19.02
CA PHE A 78 -2.96 7.56 18.34
C PHE A 78 -3.78 6.26 18.37
N GLU A 79 -3.25 5.16 18.93
CA GLU A 79 -3.92 3.86 18.99
C GLU A 79 -5.35 3.94 19.55
N PRO A 80 -5.62 4.59 20.70
CA PRO A 80 -6.98 4.61 21.26
C PRO A 80 -7.99 5.24 20.31
N GLN A 81 -7.61 6.31 19.62
CA GLN A 81 -8.45 6.98 18.63
C GLN A 81 -8.59 6.16 17.34
N ALA A 82 -7.51 5.52 16.90
CA ALA A 82 -7.48 4.72 15.70
C ALA A 82 -8.41 3.49 15.79
N ARG A 83 -8.38 2.78 16.93
CA ARG A 83 -9.26 1.62 17.17
C ARG A 83 -10.75 1.95 17.09
N LEU A 84 -11.15 3.15 17.48
CA LEU A 84 -12.54 3.61 17.37
C LEU A 84 -12.99 3.86 15.93
N ARG A 85 -12.04 4.04 15.01
CA ARG A 85 -12.28 4.44 13.61
C ARG A 85 -12.30 3.25 12.64
N VAL A 86 -11.78 2.10 13.05
CA VAL A 86 -11.81 0.82 12.31
C VAL A 86 -12.30 -0.32 13.21
N PRO A 87 -13.56 -0.28 13.68
CA PRO A 87 -14.08 -1.30 14.59
C PRO A 87 -14.31 -2.67 13.92
N GLN A 88 -14.25 -2.76 12.59
CA GLN A 88 -14.46 -3.98 11.81
C GLN A 88 -13.31 -4.96 12.00
N ASP A 89 -12.07 -4.49 11.87
CA ASP A 89 -10.85 -5.25 12.16
C ASP A 89 -10.01 -4.55 13.25
N PRO A 90 -9.98 -5.11 14.47
CA PRO A 90 -9.17 -4.59 15.57
C PRO A 90 -7.65 -4.58 15.31
N ASP A 91 -7.16 -5.25 14.27
CA ASP A 91 -5.76 -5.28 13.89
C ASP A 91 -5.35 -4.20 12.87
N ASP A 92 -6.32 -3.49 12.27
CA ASP A 92 -6.10 -2.46 11.25
C ASP A 92 -5.78 -1.06 11.81
N TRP A 93 -5.90 -0.89 13.12
CA TRP A 93 -5.64 0.37 13.79
C TRP A 93 -4.26 0.99 13.47
N PRO A 94 -3.15 0.25 13.20
CA PRO A 94 -1.85 0.88 12.94
C PRO A 94 -1.87 1.77 11.70
N THR A 95 -2.62 1.39 10.66
CA THR A 95 -2.75 2.18 9.43
C THR A 95 -3.46 3.51 9.71
N VAL A 96 -4.54 3.49 10.50
CA VAL A 96 -5.28 4.70 10.89
C VAL A 96 -4.45 5.57 11.84
N ALA A 97 -3.77 4.97 12.81
CA ALA A 97 -2.90 5.70 13.74
C ALA A 97 -1.76 6.41 13.01
N LEU A 98 -1.12 5.74 12.05
CA LEU A 98 -0.08 6.32 11.21
C LEU A 98 -0.61 7.51 10.39
N ALA A 99 -1.76 7.35 9.75
CA ALA A 99 -2.39 8.42 8.98
C ALA A 99 -2.74 9.63 9.86
N LEU A 100 -3.24 9.41 11.08
CA LEU A 100 -3.48 10.47 12.06
C LEU A 100 -2.19 11.18 12.48
N ALA A 101 -1.13 10.43 12.77
CA ALA A 101 0.16 10.99 13.20
C ALA A 101 0.80 11.87 12.12
N LEU A 102 0.65 11.51 10.84
CA LEU A 102 1.25 12.22 9.72
C LEU A 102 0.30 13.21 9.04
N SER A 103 -0.95 13.31 9.47
CA SER A 103 -2.02 14.02 8.74
C SER A 103 -2.11 13.60 7.28
N ALA A 104 -1.99 12.29 7.04
CA ALA A 104 -1.99 11.67 5.72
C ALA A 104 -3.33 11.00 5.41
N ASP A 105 -3.57 10.78 4.12
CA ASP A 105 -4.69 9.99 3.63
C ASP A 105 -4.36 8.48 3.62
N VAL A 106 -5.38 7.63 3.55
CA VAL A 106 -5.22 6.18 3.49
C VAL A 106 -5.41 5.70 2.05
N TRP A 107 -4.44 4.95 1.53
CA TRP A 107 -4.58 4.24 0.25
C TRP A 107 -4.80 2.75 0.48
N THR A 108 -6.01 2.26 0.21
CA THR A 108 -6.37 0.85 0.36
C THR A 108 -7.53 0.46 -0.56
N GLU A 109 -7.64 -0.84 -0.85
CA GLU A 109 -8.85 -1.43 -1.44
C GLU A 109 -9.79 -2.02 -0.38
N ASP A 110 -9.37 -1.99 0.89
CA ASP A 110 -10.10 -2.56 1.99
C ASP A 110 -11.23 -1.64 2.45
N GLY A 111 -12.45 -2.17 2.47
CA GLY A 111 -13.66 -1.45 2.83
C GLY A 111 -13.75 -1.17 4.33
N ASP A 112 -12.98 -1.85 5.16
CA ASP A 112 -13.00 -1.67 6.61
C ASP A 112 -12.50 -0.28 7.04
N PHE A 113 -11.76 0.40 6.17
CA PHE A 113 -11.33 1.79 6.38
C PHE A 113 -12.39 2.82 5.95
N PHE A 114 -13.47 2.43 5.29
CA PHE A 114 -14.45 3.38 4.78
C PHE A 114 -15.27 3.97 5.94
N GLY A 115 -15.31 5.30 6.00
CA GLY A 115 -15.98 6.00 7.11
C GLY A 115 -15.12 6.15 8.37
N CYS A 116 -13.83 5.80 8.33
CA CYS A 116 -12.90 5.96 9.47
C CYS A 116 -12.56 7.43 9.82
N GLY A 117 -13.15 8.40 9.12
CA GLY A 117 -12.91 9.83 9.32
C GLY A 117 -11.56 10.32 8.77
N LEU A 118 -10.98 9.59 7.82
CA LEU A 118 -9.84 9.98 6.98
C LEU A 118 -10.26 9.86 5.50
N ALA A 119 -9.59 10.58 4.61
CA ALA A 119 -9.80 10.34 3.18
C ALA A 119 -9.22 8.95 2.83
N VAL A 120 -10.01 8.15 2.13
CA VAL A 120 -9.63 6.81 1.68
C VAL A 120 -9.65 6.77 0.17
N TRP A 121 -8.50 6.46 -0.41
CA TRP A 121 -8.30 6.37 -1.84
C TRP A 121 -8.23 4.91 -2.27
N ARG A 122 -9.08 4.54 -3.23
CA ARG A 122 -8.89 3.32 -4.02
C ARG A 122 -7.87 3.59 -5.13
N THR A 123 -7.19 2.55 -5.59
CA THR A 123 -6.08 2.65 -6.56
C THR A 123 -6.48 3.35 -7.85
N ASP A 124 -7.64 2.99 -8.41
CA ASP A 124 -8.16 3.58 -9.65
C ASP A 124 -8.50 5.06 -9.49
N VAL A 125 -9.13 5.43 -8.37
CA VAL A 125 -9.47 6.82 -8.04
C VAL A 125 -8.20 7.63 -7.78
N LEU A 126 -7.26 7.12 -6.98
CA LEU A 126 -5.99 7.80 -6.67
C LEU A 126 -5.21 8.12 -7.94
N TYR A 127 -5.05 7.12 -8.82
CA TYR A 127 -4.31 7.31 -10.05
C TYR A 127 -5.00 8.30 -10.99
N THR A 128 -6.33 8.27 -11.09
CA THR A 128 -7.07 9.25 -11.89
C THR A 128 -6.89 10.66 -11.33
N HIS A 129 -7.02 10.82 -10.01
CA HIS A 129 -6.86 12.11 -9.35
C HIS A 129 -5.47 12.72 -9.55
N LEU A 130 -4.41 11.91 -9.43
CA LEU A 130 -3.04 12.38 -9.63
C LEU A 130 -2.73 12.68 -11.11
N ASP A 131 -3.25 11.87 -12.04
CA ASP A 131 -3.13 12.14 -13.48
C ASP A 131 -3.78 13.51 -13.83
N ASP A 132 -4.95 13.84 -13.25
CA ASP A 132 -5.65 15.12 -13.46
C ASP A 132 -4.90 16.33 -12.86
N LEU A 133 -4.27 16.17 -11.69
CA LEU A 133 -3.46 17.23 -11.06
C LEU A 133 -2.21 17.55 -11.89
N GLY A 134 -1.55 16.54 -12.45
CA GLY A 134 -0.40 16.72 -13.34
C GLY A 134 -0.79 17.43 -14.65
N ALA A 135 -1.96 17.12 -15.20
CA ALA A 135 -2.49 17.79 -16.39
C ALA A 135 -2.91 19.24 -16.15
N SER A 136 -3.38 19.59 -14.95
CA SER A 136 -3.80 20.95 -14.58
C SER A 136 -2.63 21.88 -14.23
N SER A 137 -1.44 21.32 -14.03
CA SER A 137 -0.21 22.02 -13.65
C SER A 137 0.75 22.25 -14.83
N SER A 138 0.35 21.84 -16.03
CA SER A 138 1.10 21.92 -17.30
C SER A 138 0.47 22.93 -18.26
#